data_AF-A0A370DWB6-F1
#
_entry.id   AF-A0A370DWB6-F1
#
_cell.length_a   1.000
_cell.length_b   1.000
_cell.length_c   1.000
_cell.angle_alpha   90.00
_cell.angle_beta   90.00
_cell.angle_gamma   90.00
#
_symmetry.space_group_name_H-M   'P 1'
#
loop_
_entity.id
_entity.type
_entity.pdbx_description
1 polymer ?
#
loop_
_entity_poly.entity_id
_entity_poly.type
_entity_poly.pdbx_seq_one_letter_code
_entity_poly.pdbx_strand_id
1 'polypeptide(L)' 'MERFFGLLTQKQLKRGVFTSVKELEAAIGQFIDQHNKDPESFVWTKSVDQILEKIGRAKAALQNV' A
#
# COMPACT_ATOMS: atom_id res chain seq x y z
N MET A 1 1.27 2.76 5.50
CA MET A 1 0.97 1.84 4.38
C MET A 1 -0.37 1.11 4.57
N GLU A 2 -0.77 0.80 5.81
CA GLU A 2 -1.98 -0.01 6.10
C GLU A 2 -3.33 0.63 5.70
N ARG A 3 -3.39 1.94 5.46
CA ARG A 3 -4.66 2.66 5.22
C ARG A 3 -5.29 2.33 3.85
N PHE A 4 -4.48 2.17 2.81
CA PHE A 4 -4.98 1.92 1.45
C PHE A 4 -5.70 0.57 1.35
N PHE A 5 -5.04 -0.52 1.76
CA PHE A 5 -5.62 -1.86 1.71
C PHE A 5 -6.80 -2.01 2.67
N GLY A 6 -6.76 -1.33 3.82
CA GLY A 6 -7.91 -1.26 4.73
C GLY A 6 -9.14 -0.60 4.09
N LEU A 7 -8.92 0.49 3.34
CA LEU A 7 -9.99 1.20 2.62
C LEU A 7 -10.55 0.38 1.46
N LEU A 8 -9.69 -0.24 0.65
CA LEU A 8 -10.10 -1.16 -0.42
C LEU A 8 -10.97 -2.28 0.15
N THR A 9 -10.54 -2.89 1.26
CA THR A 9 -11.27 -3.97 1.90
C THR A 9 -12.63 -3.52 2.44
N GLN A 10 -12.69 -2.38 3.15
CA GLN A 10 -13.95 -1.90 3.71
C GLN A 10 -14.94 -1.41 2.66
N LYS A 11 -14.45 -0.66 1.66
CA LYS A 11 -15.32 0.05 0.72
C LYS A 11 -15.68 -0.78 -0.51
N GLN A 12 -14.75 -1.60 -0.99
CA GLN A 12 -14.94 -2.37 -2.23
C GLN A 12 -15.20 -3.84 -1.95
N LEU A 13 -14.35 -4.51 -1.14
CA LEU A 13 -14.39 -5.97 -1.03
C LEU A 13 -15.50 -6.48 -0.09
N LYS A 14 -15.67 -5.87 1.10
CA LYS A 14 -16.68 -6.32 2.07
C LYS A 14 -18.11 -5.91 1.72
N ARG A 15 -18.27 -4.91 0.85
CA ARG A 15 -19.57 -4.37 0.43
C ARG A 15 -19.98 -4.81 -0.97
N GLY A 16 -19.03 -5.31 -1.77
CA GLY A 16 -19.29 -5.84 -3.10
C GLY A 16 -19.81 -7.26 -3.04
N VAL A 17 -20.72 -7.59 -3.95
CA VAL A 17 -21.10 -8.97 -4.27
C VAL A 17 -20.62 -9.21 -5.69
N PHE A 18 -19.75 -10.21 -5.86
CA PHE A 18 -19.12 -10.50 -7.14
C PHE A 18 -19.59 -11.84 -7.67
N THR A 19 -20.03 -11.87 -8.91
CA THR A 19 -20.52 -13.08 -9.60
C THR A 19 -19.41 -13.82 -10.33
N SER A 20 -18.23 -13.20 -10.48
CA SER A 20 -17.06 -13.79 -11.12
C SER A 20 -15.75 -13.14 -10.63
N VAL A 21 -14.65 -13.86 -10.73
CA VAL A 21 -13.29 -13.33 -10.47
C VAL A 21 -12.99 -12.13 -11.36
N LYS A 22 -13.41 -12.17 -12.63
CA LYS A 22 -13.17 -11.07 -13.58
C LYS A 22 -13.88 -9.78 -13.16
N GLU A 23 -15.04 -9.89 -12.52
CA GLU A 23 -15.78 -8.76 -11.97
C GLU A 23 -15.08 -8.18 -10.72
N LEU A 24 -14.56 -9.06 -9.85
CA LEU A 24 -13.73 -8.65 -8.71
C LEU A 24 -12.47 -7.91 -9.17
N GLU A 25 -11.74 -8.44 -10.16
CA GLU A 25 -10.55 -7.80 -10.71
C GLU A 25 -10.86 -6.41 -11.29
N ALA A 26 -11.94 -6.29 -12.06
CA ALA A 26 -12.39 -5.01 -12.60
C ALA A 26 -12.74 -4.01 -11.47
N ALA A 27 -13.43 -4.48 -10.42
CA ALA A 27 -13.81 -3.66 -9.28
C ALA A 27 -12.59 -3.15 -8.48
N ILE A 28 -11.55 -3.97 -8.33
CA ILE A 28 -10.28 -3.58 -7.70
C ILE A 28 -9.55 -2.55 -8.59
N GLY A 29 -9.47 -2.80 -9.89
CA GLY A 29 -8.84 -1.89 -10.85
C GLY A 29 -9.50 -0.52 -10.87
N GLN A 30 -10.83 -0.47 -10.86
CA GLN A 30 -11.59 0.79 -10.78
C GLN A 30 -11.31 1.54 -9.47
N PHE A 31 -11.24 0.82 -8.34
CA PHE A 31 -10.92 1.43 -7.05
C PHE A 31 -9.52 2.05 -7.07
N ILE A 32 -8.53 1.38 -7.65
CA ILE A 32 -7.16 1.88 -7.80
C ILE A 32 -7.14 3.14 -8.67
N ASP A 33 -7.77 3.12 -9.85
CA ASP A 33 -7.86 4.27 -10.76
C ASP A 33 -8.48 5.48 -10.05
N GLN A 34 -9.61 5.26 -9.39
CA GLN A 34 -10.33 6.32 -8.68
C GLN A 34 -9.52 6.87 -7.49
N HIS A 35 -8.78 6.03 -6.79
CA HIS A 35 -7.92 6.45 -5.69
C HIS A 35 -6.66 7.19 -6.16
N ASN A 36 -6.16 6.86 -7.35
CA ASN A 36 -4.98 7.48 -7.94
C ASN A 36 -5.30 8.78 -8.71
N LYS A 37 -6.57 9.10 -9.00
CA LYS A 37 -6.99 10.34 -9.67
C LYS A 37 -6.66 11.61 -8.89
N ASP A 38 -6.67 11.55 -7.56
CA ASP A 38 -6.19 12.62 -6.68
C ASP A 38 -5.17 11.98 -5.72
N PRO A 39 -3.92 11.81 -6.18
CA PRO A 39 -2.93 11.10 -5.39
C PRO A 39 -2.52 11.97 -4.20
N GLU A 40 -2.94 11.57 -3.00
CA GLU A 40 -2.31 12.08 -1.78
C GLU A 40 -0.85 11.64 -1.83
N SER A 41 0.03 12.59 -2.14
CA SER A 41 1.45 12.33 -2.31
C SER A 41 1.97 11.69 -1.03
N PHE A 42 2.53 10.49 -1.12
CA PHE A 42 3.23 9.89 0.00
C PHE A 42 4.49 10.70 0.26
N VAL A 43 4.40 11.71 1.12
CA VAL A 43 5.55 12.51 1.54
C VAL A 43 6.39 11.63 2.44
N TRP A 44 7.57 11.24 1.94
CA TRP A 44 8.60 10.62 2.75
C TRP A 44 9.01 11.61 3.85
N THR A 45 8.44 11.42 5.04
CA THR A 45 8.70 12.28 6.21
C THR A 45 10.10 12.09 6.77
N LYS A 46 10.80 11.02 6.36
CA LYS A 46 12.18 10.75 6.72
C LYS A 46 13.08 11.06 5.54
N SER A 47 14.12 11.85 5.80
CA SER A 47 15.19 12.11 4.84
C SER A 47 15.85 10.80 4.40
N VAL A 48 16.36 10.79 3.16
CA VAL A 48 17.10 9.64 2.60
C VAL A 48 18.18 9.14 3.56
N ASP A 49 18.89 10.07 4.20
CA ASP A 49 19.94 9.78 5.19
C ASP A 49 19.46 8.93 6.37
N GLN A 50 18.27 9.24 6.91
CA GLN A 50 17.65 8.50 8.00
C GLN A 50 17.22 7.09 7.58
N ILE A 51 16.84 6.92 6.31
CA ILE A 51 16.49 5.63 5.74
C ILE A 51 17.76 4.77 5.58
N LEU A 52 18.82 5.36 5.03
CA LEU A 52 20.12 4.68 4.85
C LEU A 52 20.74 4.27 6.18
N GLU A 53 20.66 5.13 7.21
CA GLU A 53 21.12 4.81 8.56
C GLU A 53 20.40 3.59 9.14
N LYS A 54 19.06 3.53 8.99
CA LYS A 54 18.27 2.38 9.43
C LYS A 54 18.67 1.09 8.70
N ILE A 55 18.90 1.16 7.39
CA ILE A 55 19.36 0.02 6.59
C ILE A 55 20.74 -0.44 7.08
N GLY A 56 21.65 0.48 7.35
CA GLY A 56 22.98 0.20 7.89
C GLY A 56 22.92 -0.54 9.24
N ARG A 57 22.11 -0.05 10.17
CA ARG A 57 21.91 -0.71 11.49
C ARG A 57 21.33 -2.12 11.35
N ALA A 58 20.31 -2.29 10.50
CA ALA A 58 19.72 -3.60 10.24
C ALA A 58 20.72 -4.59 9.65
N LYS A 59 21.53 -4.13 8.68
CA LYS A 59 22.60 -4.94 8.07
C LYS A 59 23.65 -5.34 9.10
N ALA A 60 24.08 -4.42 9.96
CA ALA A 60 25.04 -4.72 11.03
C ALA A 60 24.47 -5.76 12.02
N ALA A 61 23.20 -5.65 12.41
CA ALA A 61 22.56 -6.63 13.29
C ALA A 61 22.49 -8.03 12.67
N LEU A 62 22.24 -8.13 11.36
CA LEU A 62 22.24 -9.39 10.61
C LEU A 62 23.63 -9.98 10.35
N GLN A 63 24.70 -9.21 10.55
CA GLN A 63 26.08 -9.68 10.41
C GLN A 63 26.68 -10.17 11.74
N ASN A 64 25.99 -9.90 12.85
CA ASN A 64 26.37 -10.33 14.20
C ASN A 64 25.53 -11.53 14.69
N VAL A 65 24.83 -12.22 13.78
CA VAL A 65 24.07 -13.45 14.05
C VAL A 65 24.74 -14.65 13.40
#